data_AF-A0A4Q2ZAQ6-F1
#
_entry.id   AF-A0A4Q2ZAQ6-F1
#
_cell.length_a   1.000
_cell.length_b   1.000
_cell.length_c   1.000
_cell.angle_alpha   90.00
_cell.angle_beta   90.00
_cell.angle_gamma   90.00
#
_symmetry.space_group_name_H-M   'P 1'
#
loop_
_entity.id
_entity.type
_entity.pdbx_description
1 polymer ?
#
loop_
_entity_poly.entity_id
_entity_poly.type
_entity_poly.pdbx_seq_one_letter_code
_entity_poly.pdbx_strand_id
1 'polypeptide(L)'
;LELLTPLAKAHGTDIGNEVASLGIQVHGGMGYIEETGAAQHFRDARIFPIYEGTNGIQAADLVGRKLSMDNGGTLFGLLAEMRGDAENTSLLNLIEACEEVGRNLLAAETEDRLAASYPFLTMLSTAVCGWLMEKSGRIAAQSEGDPAFLKMKQAAARFYVEQIVPEAMGLKAAAMAKADVLYAVNAEAFAA
;
A
#
# COMPACT_ATOMS: atom_id res chain seq x y z
N LEU A 1 6.34 -14.35 5.45
CA LEU A 1 5.20 -14.51 4.53
C LEU A 1 3.90 -13.96 5.12
N GLU A 2 3.57 -14.30 6.38
CA GLU A 2 2.30 -13.88 6.99
C GLU A 2 2.07 -12.37 7.07
N LEU A 3 3.11 -11.58 7.35
CA LEU A 3 3.01 -10.11 7.36
C LEU A 3 2.69 -9.53 5.98
N LEU A 4 3.24 -10.12 4.91
CA LEU A 4 3.10 -9.60 3.53
C LEU A 4 1.78 -10.01 2.86
N THR A 5 1.11 -11.04 3.38
CA THR A 5 -0.13 -11.57 2.80
C THR A 5 -1.26 -10.52 2.78
N PRO A 6 -1.60 -9.84 3.90
CA PRO A 6 -2.64 -8.81 3.87
C PRO A 6 -2.25 -7.59 3.01
N LEU A 7 -0.97 -7.25 2.93
CA LEU A 7 -0.47 -6.15 2.08
C LEU A 7 -0.69 -6.50 0.61
N ALA A 8 -0.24 -7.67 0.17
CA ALA A 8 -0.42 -8.14 -1.19
C ALA A 8 -1.89 -8.21 -1.59
N LYS A 9 -2.78 -8.64 -0.66
CA LYS A 9 -4.21 -8.72 -0.91
C LYS A 9 -4.85 -7.34 -0.97
N ALA A 10 -4.74 -6.52 0.07
CA ALA A 10 -5.45 -5.24 0.11
C ALA A 10 -4.87 -4.24 -0.87
N HIS A 11 -3.56 -3.97 -0.79
CA HIS A 11 -2.93 -2.97 -1.66
C HIS A 11 -2.97 -3.39 -3.12
N GLY A 12 -2.68 -4.66 -3.43
CA GLY A 12 -2.73 -5.15 -4.81
C GLY A 12 -4.12 -5.03 -5.44
N THR A 13 -5.18 -5.19 -4.66
CA THR A 13 -6.56 -5.10 -5.17
C THR A 13 -7.09 -3.67 -5.24
N ASP A 14 -6.66 -2.78 -4.34
CA ASP A 14 -6.91 -1.33 -4.46
C ASP A 14 -6.26 -0.77 -5.73
N ILE A 15 -4.95 -1.03 -5.90
CA ILE A 15 -4.20 -0.60 -7.08
C ILE A 15 -4.76 -1.25 -8.35
N GLY A 16 -5.20 -2.51 -8.28
CA GLY A 16 -5.87 -3.17 -9.41
C GLY A 16 -7.13 -2.43 -9.88
N ASN A 17 -7.94 -1.91 -8.95
CA ASN A 17 -9.11 -1.10 -9.28
C ASN A 17 -8.71 0.26 -9.86
N GLU A 18 -7.71 0.92 -9.27
CA GLU A 18 -7.20 2.20 -9.76
C GLU A 18 -6.64 2.09 -11.18
N VAL A 19 -5.80 1.08 -11.44
CA VAL A 19 -5.23 0.82 -12.77
C VAL A 19 -6.32 0.52 -13.79
N ALA A 20 -7.33 -0.29 -13.43
CA ALA A 20 -8.46 -0.54 -14.33
C ALA A 20 -9.27 0.73 -14.63
N SER A 21 -9.47 1.59 -13.63
CA SER A 21 -10.13 2.89 -13.79
C SER A 21 -9.33 3.84 -14.69
N LEU A 22 -8.01 3.90 -14.53
CA LEU A 22 -7.11 4.66 -15.41
C LEU A 22 -7.14 4.09 -16.85
N GLY A 23 -7.25 2.76 -16.98
CA GLY A 23 -7.42 2.10 -18.27
C GLY A 23 -8.66 2.56 -19.04
N ILE A 24 -9.78 2.77 -18.35
CA ILE A 24 -10.98 3.41 -18.92
C ILE A 24 -10.66 4.86 -19.33
N GLN A 25 -10.04 5.63 -18.42
CA GLN A 25 -9.77 7.05 -18.63
C GLN A 25 -8.93 7.34 -19.87
N VAL A 26 -7.94 6.50 -20.17
CA VAL A 26 -7.06 6.64 -21.35
C VAL A 26 -7.83 6.57 -22.68
N HIS A 27 -8.98 5.89 -22.71
CA HIS A 27 -9.83 5.78 -23.89
C HIS A 27 -10.90 6.89 -23.99
N GLY A 28 -10.95 7.82 -23.02
CA GLY A 28 -11.98 8.86 -22.96
C GLY A 28 -13.40 8.27 -22.89
N GLY A 29 -14.36 8.92 -23.55
CA GLY A 29 -15.76 8.46 -23.56
C GLY A 29 -15.94 7.04 -24.10
N MET A 30 -15.08 6.61 -25.04
CA MET A 30 -15.11 5.24 -25.54
C MET A 30 -14.76 4.21 -24.46
N GLY A 31 -13.89 4.54 -23.50
CA GLY A 31 -13.57 3.62 -22.40
C GLY A 31 -14.77 3.18 -21.58
N TYR A 32 -15.83 3.99 -21.55
CA TYR A 32 -17.09 3.70 -20.86
C TYR A 32 -18.04 2.81 -21.66
N ILE A 33 -17.81 2.69 -22.97
CA ILE A 33 -18.62 1.89 -23.89
C ILE A 33 -18.11 0.45 -23.88
N GLU A 34 -19.02 -0.51 -23.69
CA GLU A 34 -18.70 -1.93 -23.44
C GLU A 34 -17.93 -2.58 -24.61
N GLU A 35 -18.18 -2.15 -25.85
CA GLU A 35 -17.50 -2.66 -27.05
C GLU A 35 -15.97 -2.47 -27.02
N THR A 36 -15.47 -1.51 -26.24
CA THR A 36 -14.04 -1.24 -26.07
C THR A 36 -13.36 -2.21 -25.10
N GLY A 37 -14.14 -2.96 -24.31
CA GLY A 37 -13.65 -3.93 -23.32
C GLY A 37 -13.05 -3.32 -22.04
N ALA A 38 -12.68 -2.02 -22.04
CA ALA A 38 -12.06 -1.37 -20.89
C ALA A 38 -12.95 -1.37 -19.63
N ALA A 39 -14.26 -1.10 -19.79
CA ALA A 39 -15.24 -1.11 -18.69
C ALA A 39 -15.34 -2.49 -18.00
N GLN A 40 -15.17 -3.57 -18.76
CA GLN A 40 -15.20 -4.93 -18.21
C GLN A 40 -14.09 -5.14 -17.18
N HIS A 41 -12.86 -4.70 -17.46
CA HIS A 41 -11.74 -4.87 -16.53
C HIS A 41 -11.98 -4.18 -15.18
N PHE A 42 -12.63 -3.02 -15.17
CA PHE A 42 -12.97 -2.35 -13.91
C PHE A 42 -14.05 -3.11 -13.14
N ARG A 43 -15.09 -3.60 -13.82
CA ARG A 43 -16.13 -4.43 -13.20
C ARG A 43 -15.54 -5.71 -12.61
N ASP A 44 -14.65 -6.37 -13.35
CA ASP A 44 -13.98 -7.61 -12.92
C ASP A 44 -13.02 -7.35 -11.75
N ALA A 45 -12.26 -6.25 -11.78
CA ALA A 45 -11.37 -5.87 -10.68
C ALA A 45 -12.12 -5.53 -9.38
N ARG A 46 -13.38 -5.09 -9.47
CA ARG A 46 -14.14 -4.58 -8.32
C ARG A 46 -14.43 -5.61 -7.25
N ILE A 47 -14.48 -6.90 -7.60
CA ILE A 47 -14.71 -7.98 -6.64
C ILE A 47 -13.49 -8.25 -5.76
N PHE A 48 -12.27 -7.96 -6.23
CA PHE A 48 -11.04 -8.36 -5.53
C PHE A 48 -10.86 -7.71 -4.15
N PRO A 49 -11.19 -6.42 -3.94
CA PRO A 49 -11.21 -5.81 -2.62
C PRO A 49 -12.24 -6.39 -1.64
N ILE A 50 -13.22 -7.17 -2.13
CA ILE A 50 -14.39 -7.61 -1.36
C ILE A 50 -14.25 -9.06 -0.89
N TYR A 51 -13.99 -9.99 -1.81
CA TYR A 51 -13.94 -11.42 -1.48
C TYR A 51 -12.71 -11.80 -0.65
N GLU A 52 -12.69 -13.02 -0.09
CA GLU A 52 -11.54 -13.55 0.67
C GLU A 52 -11.07 -12.61 1.80
N GLY A 53 -12.04 -11.93 2.43
CA GLY A 53 -11.82 -10.89 3.43
C GLY A 53 -11.65 -9.52 2.80
N THR A 54 -12.54 -8.58 3.14
CA THR A 54 -12.51 -7.22 2.60
C THR A 54 -11.19 -6.52 2.93
N ASN A 55 -10.81 -5.50 2.15
CA ASN A 55 -9.55 -4.78 2.41
C ASN A 55 -9.49 -4.16 3.81
N GLY A 56 -10.64 -3.73 4.36
CA GLY A 56 -10.73 -3.30 5.76
C GLY A 56 -10.45 -4.43 6.77
N ILE A 57 -10.91 -5.66 6.49
CA ILE A 57 -10.58 -6.83 7.31
C ILE A 57 -9.09 -7.19 7.21
N GLN A 58 -8.48 -7.06 6.03
CA GLN A 58 -7.03 -7.26 5.88
C GLN A 58 -6.21 -6.21 6.63
N ALA A 59 -6.66 -4.95 6.60
CA ALA A 59 -6.04 -3.87 7.36
C ALA A 59 -6.17 -4.12 8.87
N ALA A 60 -7.35 -4.51 9.35
CA ALA A 60 -7.57 -4.90 10.74
C ALA A 60 -6.73 -6.11 11.14
N ASP A 61 -6.56 -7.10 10.25
CA ASP A 61 -5.69 -8.25 10.47
C ASP A 61 -4.22 -7.83 10.67
N LEU A 62 -3.75 -6.91 9.82
CA LEU A 62 -2.38 -6.39 9.89
C LEU A 62 -2.09 -5.80 11.28
N VAL A 63 -2.90 -4.86 11.76
CA VAL A 63 -2.66 -4.17 13.04
C VAL A 63 -3.08 -4.98 14.28
N GLY A 64 -4.06 -5.87 14.13
CA GLY A 64 -4.61 -6.66 15.23
C GLY A 64 -3.83 -7.93 15.52
N ARG A 65 -3.40 -8.66 14.47
CA ARG A 65 -2.70 -9.94 14.61
C ARG A 65 -1.25 -9.90 14.11
N LYS A 66 -1.01 -9.40 12.90
CA LYS A 66 0.31 -9.52 12.26
C LYS A 66 1.37 -8.60 12.86
N LEU A 67 0.98 -7.39 13.27
CA LEU A 67 1.83 -6.41 13.92
C LEU A 67 2.43 -6.98 15.22
N SER A 68 1.64 -7.71 16.01
CA SER A 68 2.04 -8.27 17.31
C SER A 68 2.89 -9.54 17.20
N MET A 69 3.11 -10.09 16.00
CA MET A 69 3.91 -11.29 15.81
C MET A 69 5.36 -11.07 16.28
N ASP A 70 5.88 -12.01 17.06
CA ASP A 70 7.22 -11.91 17.66
C ASP A 70 7.42 -10.59 18.41
N ASN A 71 6.37 -10.10 19.07
CA ASN A 71 6.35 -8.81 19.76
C ASN A 71 6.77 -7.62 18.85
N GLY A 72 6.37 -7.66 17.58
CA GLY A 72 6.77 -6.69 16.55
C GLY A 72 8.05 -7.05 15.79
N GLY A 73 8.79 -8.07 16.23
CA GLY A 73 10.06 -8.50 15.63
C GLY A 73 9.94 -8.82 14.14
N THR A 74 8.81 -9.39 13.69
CA THR A 74 8.57 -9.67 12.27
C THR A 74 8.51 -8.40 11.42
N LEU A 75 7.82 -7.35 11.89
CA LEU A 75 7.74 -6.06 11.18
C LEU A 75 9.08 -5.34 11.21
N PHE A 76 9.69 -5.22 12.39
CA PHE A 76 10.93 -4.45 12.53
C PHE A 76 12.11 -5.13 11.83
N GLY A 77 12.13 -6.47 11.76
CA GLY A 77 13.09 -7.21 10.96
C GLY A 77 12.98 -6.87 9.46
N LEU A 78 11.76 -6.86 8.92
CA LEU A 78 11.51 -6.46 7.52
C LEU A 78 11.95 -5.02 7.26
N LEU A 79 11.56 -4.08 8.14
CA LEU A 79 11.93 -2.66 7.99
C LEU A 79 13.46 -2.45 8.09
N ALA A 80 14.15 -3.21 8.95
CA ALA A 80 15.59 -3.17 9.05
C ALA A 80 16.28 -3.71 7.78
N GLU A 81 15.77 -4.80 7.21
CA GLU A 81 16.25 -5.34 5.93
C GLU A 81 16.09 -4.30 4.82
N MET A 82 14.89 -3.71 4.70
CA MET A 82 14.61 -2.67 3.70
C MET A 82 15.52 -1.46 3.87
N ARG A 83 15.73 -0.99 5.11
CA ARG A 83 16.62 0.14 5.42
C ARG A 83 18.07 -0.16 5.03
N GLY A 84 18.52 -1.41 5.18
CA GLY A 84 19.87 -1.82 4.84
C GLY A 84 20.14 -1.91 3.33
N ASP A 85 19.10 -2.01 2.50
CA ASP A 85 19.20 -2.16 1.04
C ASP A 85 18.68 -0.94 0.24
N ALA A 86 17.83 -0.10 0.84
CA ALA A 86 17.29 1.10 0.20
C ALA A 86 18.33 2.22 0.07
N GLU A 87 18.36 2.91 -1.08
CA GLU A 87 19.31 4.00 -1.35
C GLU A 87 18.63 5.37 -1.45
N ASN A 88 17.36 5.41 -1.83
CA ASN A 88 16.61 6.65 -2.03
C ASN A 88 16.12 7.26 -0.70
N THR A 89 16.37 8.55 -0.51
CA THR A 89 16.00 9.29 0.70
C THR A 89 14.51 9.26 1.01
N SER A 90 13.63 9.42 0.01
CA SER A 90 12.18 9.40 0.23
C SER A 90 11.69 8.04 0.69
N LEU A 91 12.27 6.96 0.16
CA LEU A 91 11.97 5.59 0.58
C LEU A 91 12.47 5.34 2.01
N LEU A 92 13.69 5.75 2.35
CA LEU A 92 14.24 5.66 3.70
C LEU A 92 13.35 6.40 4.71
N ASN A 93 12.92 7.62 4.38
CA ASN A 93 12.00 8.40 5.22
C ASN A 93 10.66 7.66 5.45
N LEU A 94 10.10 7.03 4.41
CA LEU A 94 8.86 6.26 4.53
C LEU A 94 9.05 5.00 5.39
N ILE A 95 10.19 4.31 5.25
CA ILE A 95 10.54 3.14 6.09
C ILE A 95 10.63 3.55 7.56
N GLU A 96 11.31 4.66 7.86
CA GLU A 96 11.40 5.21 9.21
C GLU A 96 10.04 5.63 9.77
N ALA A 97 9.20 6.27 8.95
CA ALA A 97 7.83 6.60 9.33
C ALA A 97 6.99 5.35 9.62
N CYS A 98 7.13 4.28 8.83
CA CYS A 98 6.46 3.00 9.08
C CYS A 98 6.93 2.38 10.39
N GLU A 99 8.23 2.49 10.72
CA GLU A 99 8.76 2.02 12.00
C GLU A 99 8.15 2.79 13.19
N GLU A 100 8.12 4.12 13.10
CA GLU A 100 7.54 4.98 14.13
C GLU A 100 6.06 4.66 14.36
N VAL A 101 5.27 4.58 13.29
CA VAL A 101 3.85 4.20 13.36
C VAL A 101 3.71 2.79 13.94
N GLY A 102 4.48 1.82 13.46
CA GLY A 102 4.44 0.44 13.97
C GLY A 102 4.72 0.35 15.47
N ARG A 103 5.69 1.13 15.98
CA ARG A 103 5.99 1.21 17.42
C ARG A 103 4.84 1.85 18.20
N ASN A 104 4.24 2.92 17.67
CA ASN A 104 3.09 3.55 18.29
C ASN A 104 1.90 2.57 18.39
N LEU A 105 1.56 1.91 17.28
CA LEU A 105 0.44 0.97 17.22
C LEU A 105 0.62 -0.26 18.12
N LEU A 106 1.86 -0.75 18.32
CA LEU A 106 2.13 -1.83 19.26
C LEU A 106 1.80 -1.47 20.72
N ALA A 107 1.93 -0.20 21.08
CA ALA A 107 1.60 0.32 22.41
C ALA A 107 0.17 0.88 22.51
N ALA A 108 -0.52 1.05 21.39
CA ALA A 108 -1.85 1.64 21.33
C ALA A 108 -2.95 0.65 21.75
N GLU A 109 -4.08 1.21 22.19
CA GLU A 109 -5.32 0.47 22.44
C GLU A 109 -5.94 -0.05 21.14
N THR A 110 -6.84 -1.03 21.25
CA THR A 110 -7.39 -1.73 20.08
C THR A 110 -8.16 -0.78 19.14
N GLU A 111 -8.92 0.17 19.68
CA GLU A 111 -9.69 1.12 18.86
C GLU A 111 -8.77 2.03 18.02
N ASP A 112 -7.71 2.55 18.64
CA ASP A 112 -6.70 3.38 17.96
C ASP A 112 -5.98 2.57 16.87
N ARG A 113 -5.63 1.30 17.13
CA ARG A 113 -5.05 0.41 16.10
C ARG A 113 -5.97 0.27 14.90
N LEU A 114 -7.26 0.00 15.15
CA LEU A 114 -8.23 -0.21 14.08
C LEU A 114 -8.47 1.06 13.26
N ALA A 115 -8.52 2.23 13.90
CA ALA A 115 -8.64 3.52 13.22
C ALA A 115 -7.44 3.81 12.28
N ALA A 116 -6.23 3.44 12.71
CA ALA A 116 -5.01 3.61 11.93
C ALA A 116 -4.75 2.52 10.88
N SER A 117 -5.57 1.46 10.85
CA SER A 117 -5.27 0.22 10.13
C SER A 117 -5.04 0.41 8.63
N TYR A 118 -5.93 1.11 7.94
CA TYR A 118 -5.86 1.31 6.49
C TYR A 118 -4.75 2.28 6.05
N PRO A 119 -4.58 3.45 6.71
CA PRO A 119 -3.44 4.32 6.46
C PRO A 119 -2.10 3.59 6.64
N PHE A 120 -1.94 2.85 7.74
CA PHE A 120 -0.71 2.10 8.00
C PHE A 120 -0.47 0.98 6.99
N LEU A 121 -1.51 0.21 6.62
CA LEU A 121 -1.41 -0.81 5.58
C LEU A 121 -0.92 -0.22 4.26
N THR A 122 -1.45 0.95 3.87
CA THR A 122 -1.07 1.61 2.62
C THR A 122 0.36 2.11 2.68
N MET A 123 0.77 2.76 3.77
CA MET A 123 2.16 3.21 3.97
C MET A 123 3.15 2.05 3.87
N LEU A 124 2.89 0.96 4.61
CA LEU A 124 3.79 -0.19 4.64
C LEU A 124 3.84 -0.91 3.29
N SER A 125 2.70 -1.04 2.61
CA SER A 125 2.66 -1.63 1.25
C SER A 125 3.45 -0.80 0.26
N THR A 126 3.27 0.53 0.25
CA THR A 126 4.02 1.43 -0.62
C THR A 126 5.52 1.38 -0.33
N ALA A 127 5.92 1.26 0.94
CA ALA A 127 7.33 1.09 1.31
C ALA A 127 7.90 -0.23 0.75
N VAL A 128 7.20 -1.35 0.94
CA VAL A 128 7.64 -2.68 0.42
C VAL A 128 7.71 -2.67 -1.10
N CYS A 129 6.69 -2.16 -1.79
CA CYS A 129 6.67 -2.04 -3.25
C CYS A 129 7.77 -1.09 -3.74
N GLY A 130 7.99 0.04 -3.06
CA GLY A 130 9.05 1.00 -3.37
C GLY A 130 10.44 0.39 -3.27
N TRP A 131 10.70 -0.37 -2.20
CA TRP A 131 11.94 -1.13 -2.03
C TRP A 131 12.18 -2.15 -3.14
N LEU A 132 11.15 -2.95 -3.49
CA LEU A 132 11.25 -3.92 -4.57
C LEU A 132 11.42 -3.25 -5.95
N MET A 133 10.75 -2.12 -6.20
CA MET A 133 10.89 -1.35 -7.44
C MET A 133 12.30 -0.78 -7.56
N GLU A 134 12.83 -0.15 -6.51
CA GLU A 134 14.18 0.39 -6.47
C GLU A 134 15.22 -0.71 -6.74
N LYS A 135 15.10 -1.84 -6.04
CA LYS A 135 15.96 -3.02 -6.23
C LYS A 135 15.89 -3.56 -7.66
N SER A 136 14.69 -3.69 -8.21
CA SER A 136 14.50 -4.14 -9.58
C SER A 136 15.10 -3.18 -10.61
N GLY A 137 15.05 -1.86 -10.33
CA GLY A 137 15.67 -0.82 -11.15
C GLY A 137 17.20 -0.93 -11.17
N ARG A 138 17.83 -1.16 -10.01
CA ARG A 138 19.28 -1.40 -9.91
C ARG A 138 19.70 -2.66 -10.66
N ILE A 139 18.96 -3.76 -10.49
CA ILE A 139 19.20 -5.00 -11.23
C ILE A 139 19.08 -4.77 -12.74
N ALA A 140 18.03 -4.08 -13.19
CA ALA A 140 17.84 -3.77 -14.61
C ALA A 140 18.93 -2.87 -15.20
N ALA A 141 19.61 -2.04 -14.40
CA ALA A 141 20.73 -1.22 -14.84
C ALA A 141 22.02 -2.02 -15.08
N GLN A 142 22.14 -3.20 -14.46
CA GLN A 142 23.33 -4.06 -14.54
C GLN A 142 23.09 -5.34 -15.36
N SER A 143 21.86 -5.57 -15.81
CA SER A 143 21.48 -6.77 -16.54
C SER A 143 21.76 -6.65 -18.03
N GLU A 144 22.11 -7.77 -18.66
CA GLU A 144 22.12 -7.94 -20.11
C GLU A 144 20.75 -8.46 -20.57
N GLY A 145 20.21 -7.94 -21.68
CA GLY A 145 18.89 -8.32 -22.17
C GLY A 145 18.34 -7.32 -23.20
N ASP A 146 17.02 -7.36 -23.44
CA ASP A 146 16.35 -6.41 -24.33
C ASP A 146 16.51 -4.96 -23.81
N PRO A 147 17.23 -4.07 -24.52
CA PRO A 147 17.47 -2.71 -24.06
C PRO A 147 16.19 -1.90 -23.86
N ALA A 148 15.13 -2.16 -24.64
CA ALA A 148 13.87 -1.43 -24.52
C ALA A 148 13.15 -1.78 -23.21
N PHE A 149 13.06 -3.06 -22.90
CA PHE A 149 12.50 -3.53 -21.64
C PHE A 149 13.29 -3.03 -20.42
N LEU A 150 14.62 -3.13 -20.45
CA LEU A 150 15.47 -2.71 -19.33
C LEU A 150 15.34 -1.20 -19.07
N LYS A 151 15.33 -0.38 -20.13
CA LYS A 151 15.10 1.06 -20.02
C LYS A 151 13.72 1.38 -19.44
N MET A 152 12.68 0.67 -19.88
CA MET A 152 11.32 0.84 -19.34
C MET A 152 11.25 0.46 -17.86
N LYS A 153 11.91 -0.62 -17.43
CA LYS A 153 11.96 -1.03 -16.02
C LYS A 153 12.66 -0.02 -15.13
N GLN A 154 13.81 0.50 -15.58
CA GLN A 154 14.51 1.57 -14.85
C GLN A 154 13.64 2.83 -14.72
N ALA A 155 12.95 3.24 -15.79
CA ALA A 155 12.06 4.40 -15.77
C ALA A 155 10.86 4.20 -14.83
N ALA A 156 10.21 3.04 -14.87
CA ALA A 156 9.09 2.71 -14.00
C ALA A 156 9.52 2.63 -12.52
N ALA A 157 10.68 2.03 -12.23
CA ALA A 157 11.25 1.98 -10.88
C ALA A 157 11.50 3.37 -10.33
N ARG A 158 12.16 4.23 -11.12
CA ARG A 158 12.42 5.61 -10.75
C ARG A 158 11.14 6.39 -10.51
N PHE A 159 10.15 6.28 -11.41
CA PHE A 159 8.86 6.94 -11.24
C PHE A 159 8.17 6.53 -9.94
N TYR A 160 8.12 5.24 -9.64
CA TYR A 160 7.49 4.74 -8.42
C TYR A 160 8.16 5.33 -7.16
N VAL A 161 9.49 5.31 -7.12
CA VAL A 161 10.26 5.80 -5.96
C VAL A 161 10.21 7.33 -5.83
N GLU A 162 10.23 8.06 -6.95
CA GLU A 162 10.28 9.53 -6.93
C GLU A 162 8.89 10.18 -6.83
N GLN A 163 7.81 9.49 -7.23
CA GLN A 163 6.46 10.07 -7.30
C GLN A 163 5.46 9.39 -6.37
N ILE A 164 5.43 8.06 -6.33
CA ILE A 164 4.42 7.31 -5.54
C ILE A 164 4.84 7.18 -4.06
N VAL A 165 6.11 6.88 -3.80
CA VAL A 165 6.62 6.72 -2.43
C VAL A 165 6.42 7.98 -1.57
N PRO A 166 6.72 9.20 -2.03
CA PRO A 166 6.50 10.42 -1.23
C PRO A 166 5.03 10.65 -0.86
N GLU A 167 4.07 10.28 -1.70
CA GLU A 167 2.63 10.47 -1.42
C GLU A 167 2.18 9.70 -0.19
N ALA A 168 2.72 8.49 0.02
CA ALA A 168 2.38 7.67 1.18
C ALA A 168 2.78 8.32 2.51
N MET A 169 3.75 9.25 2.54
CA MET A 169 4.07 10.01 3.75
C MET A 169 2.89 10.88 4.23
N GLY A 170 2.01 11.30 3.32
CA GLY A 170 0.80 12.06 3.68
C GLY A 170 -0.16 11.28 4.59
N LEU A 171 -0.07 9.95 4.61
CA LEU A 171 -0.90 9.09 5.44
C LEU A 171 -0.40 8.96 6.89
N LYS A 172 0.84 9.39 7.19
CA LYS A 172 1.43 9.26 8.53
C LYS A 172 0.57 9.90 9.61
N ALA A 173 0.04 11.09 9.36
CA ALA A 173 -0.80 11.80 10.32
C ALA A 173 -2.08 11.02 10.65
N ALA A 174 -2.72 10.42 9.63
CA ALA A 174 -3.90 9.58 9.82
C ALA A 174 -3.54 8.25 10.53
N ALA A 175 -2.38 7.67 10.24
CA ALA A 175 -1.90 6.45 10.89
C ALA A 175 -1.48 6.66 12.36
N MET A 176 -1.24 7.90 12.78
CA MET A 176 -0.94 8.29 14.17
C MET A 176 -2.14 8.90 14.90
N ALA A 177 -3.27 9.09 14.21
CA ALA A 177 -4.46 9.67 14.79
C ALA A 177 -5.15 8.68 15.73
N LYS A 178 -5.80 9.22 16.76
CA LYS A 178 -6.62 8.44 17.68
C LYS A 178 -8.00 8.17 17.08
N ALA A 179 -8.67 7.15 17.62
CA ALA A 179 -10.00 6.74 17.20
C ALA A 179 -11.10 7.74 17.59
N ASP A 180 -10.82 8.67 18.50
CA ASP A 180 -11.77 9.69 18.93
C ASP A 180 -12.32 10.54 17.78
N VAL A 181 -11.50 10.85 16.76
CA VAL A 181 -11.95 11.55 15.55
C VAL A 181 -12.96 10.72 14.74
N LEU A 182 -12.76 9.40 14.67
CA LEU A 182 -13.64 8.49 13.93
C LEU A 182 -14.97 8.27 14.68
N TYR A 183 -14.91 8.21 16.01
CA TYR A 183 -16.07 7.98 16.87
C TYR A 183 -16.68 9.26 17.45
N ALA A 184 -16.31 10.43 16.92
CA ALA A 184 -16.84 11.72 17.37
C ALA A 184 -18.35 11.87 17.11
N VAL A 185 -18.87 11.13 16.12
CA VAL A 185 -20.29 11.11 15.75
C VAL A 185 -20.82 9.68 15.96
N ASN A 186 -21.95 9.56 16.64
CA ASN A 186 -22.59 8.27 16.85
C ASN A 186 -23.23 7.72 15.56
N ALA A 187 -23.41 6.40 15.50
CA ALA A 187 -23.96 5.75 14.33
C ALA A 187 -25.38 6.22 13.99
N GLU A 188 -26.19 6.60 14.99
CA GLU A 188 -27.55 7.09 14.76
C GLU A 188 -27.60 8.37 13.92
N ALA A 189 -26.59 9.23 14.00
CA ALA A 189 -26.55 10.46 13.21
C ALA A 189 -26.36 10.21 11.70
N PHE A 190 -25.87 9.02 11.29
CA PHE A 190 -25.73 8.64 9.89
C PHE A 190 -26.98 7.97 9.30
N ALA A 191 -27.99 7.68 10.12
CA ALA A 191 -29.23 7.00 9.69
C ALA A 191 -30.34 7.97 9.24
N ALA A 192 -30.06 9.28 9.21
CA ALA A 192 -30.99 10.34 8.77
C ALA A 192 -30.92 10.54 7.25
#